data_AF-A0A537YMJ3-F1
#
_entry.id   AF-A0A537YMJ3-F1
#
_cell.length_a   1.000
_cell.length_b   1.000
_cell.length_c   1.000
_cell.angle_alpha   90.00
_cell.angle_beta   90.00
_cell.angle_gamma   90.00
#
_symmetry.space_group_name_H-M   'P 1'
#
loop_
_entity.id
_entity.type
_entity.pdbx_description
1 polymer ?
#
loop_
_entity_poly.entity_id
_entity_poly.type
_entity_poly.pdbx_seq_one_letter_code
_entity_poly.pdbx_strand_id
1 'polypeptide(L)'
;MATYVLVHGGGHGGWCYGKVAPLLRQASHDVYTPTMTGLGERSHLFTADVDLDLHIRDIVAVLHYEDLHDVILVGHSYGGMVITGVADRAADRIGLLVFLDAANPINGQSLVDVSGPVIESTRPFGKVIDGVELVLLPDSEQTYEPGTLYGVTDPDDGAWMAERLTGHPWKCFEQKLELTNEAALWAIPEYHIVCTSTLKTRDPEL
;
A
#
# COMPACT_ATOMS: atom_id res chain seq x y z
N MET A 1 1.47 -22.86 -10.12
CA MET A 1 2.31 -22.14 -9.15
C MET A 1 2.44 -20.71 -9.66
N ALA A 2 2.26 -19.73 -8.79
CA ALA A 2 2.33 -18.31 -9.13
C ALA A 2 3.10 -17.59 -8.03
N THR A 3 3.70 -16.44 -8.35
CA THR A 3 4.49 -15.64 -7.41
C THR A 3 3.72 -14.37 -7.08
N TYR A 4 3.33 -14.21 -5.82
CA TYR A 4 2.64 -13.03 -5.31
C TYR A 4 3.61 -12.11 -4.57
N VAL A 5 3.53 -10.82 -4.85
CA VAL A 5 4.12 -9.77 -4.02
C VAL A 5 2.98 -8.90 -3.51
N LEU A 6 2.71 -8.97 -2.21
CA LEU A 6 1.59 -8.28 -1.56
C LEU A 6 2.09 -7.00 -0.89
N VAL A 7 1.71 -5.85 -1.44
CA VAL A 7 2.13 -4.51 -1.05
C VAL A 7 1.05 -3.84 -0.20
N HIS A 8 1.37 -3.61 1.07
CA HIS A 8 0.44 -3.10 2.07
C HIS A 8 0.09 -1.61 1.87
N GLY A 9 -0.98 -1.17 2.54
CA GLY A 9 -1.45 0.22 2.55
C GLY A 9 -0.78 1.10 3.61
N GLY A 10 -1.35 2.29 3.80
CA GLY A 10 -0.90 3.26 4.79
C GLY A 10 -0.96 2.72 6.22
N GLY A 11 0.03 3.09 7.04
CA GLY A 11 0.17 2.69 8.45
C GLY A 11 0.41 1.20 8.75
N HIS A 12 0.34 0.33 7.73
CA HIS A 12 0.53 -1.12 7.85
C HIS A 12 1.98 -1.55 7.56
N GLY A 13 2.24 -2.84 7.71
CA GLY A 13 3.43 -3.53 7.20
C GLY A 13 3.04 -4.88 6.59
N GLY A 14 4.01 -5.64 6.11
CA GLY A 14 3.80 -6.96 5.50
C GLY A 14 3.07 -7.95 6.41
N TRP A 15 3.13 -7.73 7.74
CA TRP A 15 2.39 -8.48 8.75
C TRP A 15 0.87 -8.53 8.50
N CYS A 16 0.28 -7.54 7.82
CA CYS A 16 -1.17 -7.49 7.59
C CYS A 16 -1.66 -8.67 6.72
N TYR A 17 -0.78 -9.25 5.92
CA TYR A 17 -1.07 -10.44 5.12
C TYR A 17 -0.85 -11.75 5.88
N GLY A 18 -0.59 -11.72 7.19
CA GLY A 18 -0.30 -12.90 8.00
C GLY A 18 -1.38 -13.99 7.98
N LYS A 19 -2.64 -13.63 7.68
CA LYS A 19 -3.75 -14.58 7.49
C LYS A 19 -3.98 -15.00 6.04
N VAL A 20 -3.60 -14.16 5.07
CA VAL A 20 -3.82 -14.40 3.63
C VAL A 20 -2.67 -15.19 3.02
N ALA A 21 -1.43 -14.82 3.33
CA ALA A 21 -0.24 -15.46 2.77
C ALA A 21 -0.18 -16.98 3.04
N PRO A 22 -0.56 -17.50 4.24
CA PRO A 22 -0.61 -18.95 4.45
C PRO A 22 -1.62 -19.67 3.54
N LEU A 23 -2.76 -19.05 3.23
CA LEU A 23 -3.78 -19.66 2.36
C LEU A 23 -3.27 -19.77 0.92
N LEU A 24 -2.62 -18.72 0.42
CA LEU A 24 -1.98 -18.72 -0.90
C LEU A 24 -0.83 -19.74 -0.97
N ARG A 25 0.00 -19.83 0.07
CA ARG A 25 1.08 -20.83 0.15
C ARG A 25 0.53 -22.25 0.20
N GLN A 26 -0.57 -22.49 0.91
CA GLN A 26 -1.27 -23.79 0.92
C GLN A 26 -1.80 -24.18 -0.46
N ALA A 27 -2.18 -23.18 -1.28
CA ALA A 27 -2.53 -23.37 -2.68
C ALA A 27 -1.31 -23.53 -3.62
N SER A 28 -0.10 -23.74 -3.06
CA SER A 28 1.16 -23.95 -3.80
C SER A 28 1.59 -22.73 -4.63
N HIS A 29 1.42 -21.53 -4.07
CA HIS A 29 1.97 -20.28 -4.59
C HIS A 29 3.15 -19.79 -3.73
N ASP A 30 4.08 -19.07 -4.36
CA ASP A 30 5.11 -18.31 -3.66
C ASP A 30 4.54 -16.95 -3.26
N VAL A 31 4.84 -16.49 -2.05
CA VAL A 31 4.22 -15.27 -1.50
C VAL A 31 5.24 -14.46 -0.73
N TYR A 32 5.45 -13.23 -1.17
CA TYR A 32 6.27 -12.20 -0.56
C TYR A 32 5.38 -11.11 0.01
N THR A 33 5.67 -10.69 1.23
CA THR A 33 4.90 -9.67 1.97
C THR A 33 5.88 -8.63 2.52
N PRO A 34 6.56 -7.87 1.66
CA PRO A 34 7.56 -6.91 2.11
C PRO A 34 6.92 -5.77 2.89
N THR A 35 7.66 -5.26 3.88
CA THR A 35 7.31 -4.03 4.60
C THR A 35 8.12 -2.87 4.04
N MET A 36 7.44 -1.78 3.70
CA MET A 36 8.09 -0.57 3.21
C MET A 36 8.79 0.18 4.34
N THR A 37 9.86 0.90 4.01
CA THR A 37 10.69 1.66 4.93
C THR A 37 9.88 2.69 5.73
N GLY A 38 10.15 2.82 7.02
CA GLY A 38 9.43 3.73 7.90
C GLY A 38 8.08 3.22 8.41
N LEU A 39 7.68 1.99 8.09
CA LEU A 39 6.40 1.40 8.52
C LEU A 39 6.56 0.02 9.17
N GLY A 40 5.56 -0.40 9.93
CA GLY A 40 5.53 -1.73 10.56
C GLY A 40 6.77 -2.01 11.41
N GLU A 41 7.38 -3.18 11.24
CA GLU A 41 8.64 -3.55 11.92
C GLU A 41 9.85 -2.69 11.51
N ARG A 42 9.71 -1.92 10.43
CA ARG A 42 10.70 -0.96 9.92
C ARG A 42 10.35 0.48 10.31
N SER A 43 9.40 0.69 11.23
CA SER A 43 8.98 2.03 11.69
C SER A 43 10.14 2.85 12.24
N HIS A 44 11.10 2.23 12.93
CA HIS A 44 12.31 2.90 13.42
C HIS A 44 13.19 3.53 12.31
N LEU A 45 12.89 3.31 11.03
CA LEU A 45 13.56 3.91 9.88
C LEU A 45 12.80 5.12 9.31
N PHE A 46 11.75 5.61 9.97
CA PHE A 46 11.04 6.81 9.50
C PHE A 46 11.98 8.03 9.59
N THR A 47 12.07 8.78 8.49
CA THR A 47 12.83 10.03 8.38
C THR A 47 12.12 10.97 7.39
N ALA A 48 12.58 12.22 7.28
CA ALA A 48 12.03 13.17 6.30
C ALA A 48 12.27 12.76 4.83
N ASP A 49 13.19 11.82 4.60
CA ASP A 49 13.50 11.27 3.28
C ASP A 49 12.56 10.13 2.86
N VAL A 50 11.68 9.67 3.76
CA VAL A 50 10.68 8.63 3.43
C VAL A 50 9.55 9.25 2.62
N ASP A 51 9.43 8.80 1.38
CA ASP A 51 8.49 9.32 0.40
C ASP A 51 7.99 8.21 -0.56
N LEU A 52 7.10 8.55 -1.50
CA LEU A 52 6.50 7.57 -2.40
C LEU A 52 7.56 6.86 -3.26
N ASP A 53 8.58 7.59 -3.73
CA ASP A 53 9.66 7.00 -4.53
C ASP A 53 10.53 6.03 -3.73
N LEU A 54 10.79 6.30 -2.45
CA LEU A 54 11.45 5.33 -1.58
C LEU A 54 10.63 4.05 -1.43
N HIS A 55 9.32 4.18 -1.21
CA HIS A 55 8.44 3.01 -1.07
C HIS A 55 8.39 2.19 -2.37
N ILE A 56 8.34 2.85 -3.52
CA ILE A 56 8.44 2.18 -4.82
C ILE A 56 9.78 1.46 -4.97
N ARG A 57 10.89 2.13 -4.63
CA ARG A 57 12.23 1.52 -4.67
C ARG A 57 12.36 0.30 -3.78
N ASP A 58 11.76 0.31 -2.59
CA ASP A 58 11.76 -0.85 -1.69
C ASP A 58 11.17 -2.09 -2.37
N ILE A 59 10.04 -1.94 -3.07
CA ILE A 59 9.38 -3.06 -3.75
C ILE A 59 10.14 -3.47 -5.00
N VAL A 60 10.63 -2.53 -5.81
CA VAL A 60 11.51 -2.85 -6.96
C VAL A 60 12.75 -3.62 -6.51
N ALA A 61 13.34 -3.24 -5.38
CA ALA A 61 14.48 -3.94 -4.80
C ALA A 61 14.11 -5.39 -4.43
N VAL A 62 12.93 -5.63 -3.85
CA VAL A 62 12.44 -6.99 -3.57
C VAL A 62 12.35 -7.80 -4.87
N LEU A 63 11.75 -7.25 -5.94
CA LEU A 63 11.66 -7.95 -7.23
C LEU A 63 13.04 -8.30 -7.79
N HIS A 64 14.01 -7.40 -7.65
CA HIS A 64 15.36 -7.57 -8.17
C HIS A 64 16.19 -8.58 -7.36
N TYR A 65 16.28 -8.39 -6.04
CA TYR A 65 17.19 -9.17 -5.19
C TYR A 65 16.68 -10.58 -4.92
N GLU A 66 15.37 -10.81 -4.99
CA GLU A 66 14.77 -12.14 -4.94
C GLU A 66 14.66 -12.79 -6.34
N ASP A 67 15.14 -12.10 -7.39
CA ASP A 67 15.06 -12.49 -8.81
C ASP A 67 13.65 -12.94 -9.26
N LEU A 68 12.65 -12.13 -8.93
CA LEU A 68 11.26 -12.42 -9.23
C LEU A 68 10.90 -11.94 -10.65
N HIS A 69 10.13 -12.77 -11.35
CA HIS A 69 9.59 -12.54 -12.69
C HIS A 69 8.16 -13.10 -12.77
N ASP A 70 7.38 -12.65 -13.75
CA ASP A 70 5.97 -13.03 -13.93
C ASP A 70 5.16 -12.86 -12.63
N VAL A 71 5.45 -11.78 -11.90
CA VAL A 71 4.87 -11.53 -10.57
C VAL A 71 3.43 -11.06 -10.69
N ILE A 72 2.57 -11.62 -9.83
CA ILE A 72 1.28 -11.04 -9.49
C ILE A 72 1.52 -10.00 -8.39
N LEU A 73 1.56 -8.74 -8.80
CA LEU A 73 1.84 -7.62 -7.92
C LEU A 73 0.51 -7.04 -7.41
N VAL A 74 0.28 -7.17 -6.10
CA VAL A 74 -0.99 -6.82 -5.46
C VAL A 74 -0.78 -5.62 -4.55
N GLY A 75 -1.49 -4.52 -4.78
CA GLY A 75 -1.44 -3.32 -3.94
C GLY A 75 -2.75 -3.12 -3.20
N HIS A 76 -2.70 -2.90 -1.88
CA HIS A 76 -3.88 -2.53 -1.08
C HIS A 76 -3.88 -1.05 -0.67
N SER A 77 -5.02 -0.37 -0.83
CA SER A 77 -5.17 1.04 -0.44
C SER A 77 -4.07 1.92 -1.07
N TYR A 78 -3.26 2.62 -0.26
CA TYR A 78 -2.05 3.35 -0.69
C TYR A 78 -1.09 2.50 -1.52
N GLY A 79 -1.03 1.18 -1.28
CA GLY A 79 -0.23 0.24 -2.06
C GLY A 79 -0.52 0.30 -3.56
N GLY A 80 -1.70 0.77 -3.97
CA GLY A 80 -2.03 1.08 -5.36
C GLY A 80 -1.11 2.13 -6.01
N MET A 81 -0.77 3.20 -5.28
CA MET A 81 0.22 4.19 -5.73
C MET A 81 1.58 3.54 -5.97
N VAL A 82 1.96 2.68 -5.03
CA VAL A 82 3.26 2.01 -5.02
C VAL A 82 3.34 1.02 -6.18
N ILE A 83 2.37 0.11 -6.35
CA ILE A 83 2.43 -0.90 -7.41
C ILE A 83 2.40 -0.29 -8.82
N THR A 84 1.70 0.84 -9.00
CA THR A 84 1.71 1.59 -10.26
C THR A 84 3.12 2.11 -10.57
N GLY A 85 3.80 2.68 -9.57
CA GLY A 85 5.17 3.13 -9.72
C GLY A 85 6.18 1.98 -9.92
N VAL A 86 5.98 0.85 -9.25
CA VAL A 86 6.80 -0.36 -9.44
C VAL A 86 6.65 -0.88 -10.86
N ALA A 87 5.43 -0.91 -11.39
CA ALA A 87 5.15 -1.37 -12.74
C ALA A 87 5.72 -0.45 -13.83
N ASP A 88 5.82 0.86 -13.59
CA ASP A 88 6.57 1.77 -14.46
C ASP A 88 8.07 1.42 -14.51
N ARG A 89 8.65 1.12 -13.35
CA ARG A 89 10.11 0.95 -13.18
C ARG A 89 10.61 -0.47 -13.48
N ALA A 90 9.74 -1.47 -13.40
CA ALA A 90 10.09 -2.89 -13.50
C ALA A 90 9.02 -3.71 -14.27
N ALA A 91 8.43 -3.12 -15.31
CA ALA A 91 7.38 -3.75 -16.12
C ALA A 91 7.76 -5.16 -16.63
N ASP A 92 9.04 -5.38 -16.93
CA ASP A 92 9.58 -6.66 -17.42
C ASP A 92 9.46 -7.81 -16.41
N ARG A 93 9.20 -7.53 -15.13
CA ARG A 93 9.10 -8.53 -14.05
C ARG A 93 7.68 -8.84 -13.63
N ILE A 94 6.70 -8.08 -14.12
CA ILE A 94 5.31 -8.15 -13.65
C ILE A 94 4.45 -8.80 -14.72
N GLY A 95 3.79 -9.89 -14.34
CA GLY A 95 2.83 -10.58 -15.20
C GLY A 95 1.41 -10.06 -15.02
N LEU A 96 1.08 -9.53 -13.83
CA LEU A 96 -0.26 -9.09 -13.49
C LEU A 96 -0.27 -8.02 -12.38
N LEU A 97 -1.11 -7.00 -12.54
CA LEU A 97 -1.43 -6.04 -11.48
C LEU A 97 -2.79 -6.34 -10.85
N VAL A 98 -2.85 -6.27 -9.52
CA VAL A 98 -4.10 -6.39 -8.77
C VAL A 98 -4.24 -5.23 -7.79
N PHE A 99 -5.22 -4.37 -8.04
CA PHE A 99 -5.63 -3.29 -7.16
C PHE A 99 -6.67 -3.80 -6.18
N LEU A 100 -6.22 -4.17 -4.97
CA LEU A 100 -7.07 -4.66 -3.88
C LEU A 100 -7.58 -3.48 -3.07
N ASP A 101 -8.80 -3.02 -3.35
CA ASP A 101 -9.43 -1.86 -2.71
C ASP A 101 -8.46 -0.67 -2.61
N ALA A 102 -7.80 -0.39 -3.73
CA ALA A 102 -6.62 0.45 -3.80
C ALA A 102 -6.84 1.72 -4.62
N ALA A 103 -5.94 2.69 -4.43
CA ALA A 103 -5.82 3.82 -5.35
C ALA A 103 -5.37 3.32 -6.73
N ASN A 104 -5.89 3.93 -7.80
CA ASN A 104 -5.45 3.66 -9.18
C ASN A 104 -5.07 5.00 -9.84
N PRO A 105 -3.85 5.52 -9.61
CA PRO A 105 -3.43 6.81 -10.11
C PRO A 105 -3.05 6.76 -11.60
N ILE A 106 -3.22 7.89 -12.28
CA ILE A 106 -2.51 8.18 -13.53
C ILE A 106 -1.30 9.09 -13.28
N ASN A 107 -0.46 9.28 -14.31
CA ASN A 107 0.73 10.12 -14.23
C ASN A 107 0.41 11.52 -13.67
N GLY A 108 1.24 11.98 -12.72
CA GLY A 108 1.11 13.27 -12.07
C GLY A 108 0.07 13.36 -10.94
N GLN A 109 -0.62 12.27 -10.61
CA GLN A 109 -1.53 12.22 -9.47
C GLN A 109 -0.81 11.76 -8.18
N SER A 110 -1.23 12.33 -7.06
CA SER A 110 -0.89 11.89 -5.70
C SER A 110 -2.03 11.07 -5.09
N LEU A 111 -1.81 10.45 -3.93
CA LEU A 111 -2.90 9.79 -3.21
C LEU A 111 -3.98 10.81 -2.79
N VAL A 112 -3.58 12.03 -2.45
CA VAL A 112 -4.51 13.13 -2.14
C VAL A 112 -5.37 13.48 -3.36
N ASP A 113 -4.82 13.46 -4.58
CA ASP A 113 -5.63 13.71 -5.78
C ASP A 113 -6.65 12.57 -6.04
N VAL A 114 -6.26 11.32 -5.78
CA VAL A 114 -7.07 10.12 -6.09
C VAL A 114 -8.11 9.81 -5.01
N SER A 115 -7.81 10.07 -3.74
CA SER A 115 -8.62 9.65 -2.57
C SER A 115 -8.89 10.80 -1.58
N GLY A 116 -8.77 12.04 -2.06
CA GLY A 116 -8.74 13.30 -1.31
C GLY A 116 -9.58 13.34 -0.04
N PRO A 117 -10.92 13.33 -0.11
CA PRO A 117 -11.74 13.52 1.09
C PRO A 117 -11.47 12.51 2.21
N VAL A 118 -11.17 11.25 1.86
CA VAL A 118 -10.87 10.20 2.84
C VAL A 118 -9.49 10.43 3.44
N ILE A 119 -8.49 10.70 2.61
CA ILE A 119 -7.09 10.84 3.04
C ILE A 119 -6.85 12.14 3.79
N GLU A 120 -7.39 13.26 3.31
CA GLU A 120 -7.32 14.56 3.96
C GLU A 120 -7.97 14.54 5.36
N SER A 121 -9.02 13.74 5.56
CA SER A 121 -9.66 13.60 6.88
C SER A 121 -8.73 13.06 7.97
N THR A 122 -7.63 12.39 7.58
CA THR A 122 -6.63 11.84 8.50
C THR A 122 -5.60 12.89 8.96
N ARG A 123 -5.38 13.94 8.15
CA ARG A 123 -4.32 14.93 8.37
C ARG A 123 -4.47 15.75 9.67
N PRO A 124 -5.68 16.21 10.08
CA PRO A 124 -5.86 16.93 11.35
C PRO A 124 -5.48 16.13 12.60
N PHE A 125 -5.43 14.80 12.50
CA PHE A 125 -5.05 13.89 13.59
C PHE A 125 -3.57 13.52 13.56
N GLY A 126 -2.83 14.05 12.58
CA GLY A 126 -1.40 13.85 12.47
C GLY A 126 -0.60 14.58 13.55
N LYS A 127 0.65 14.15 13.73
CA LYS A 127 1.62 14.77 14.63
C LYS A 127 2.94 14.95 13.89
N VAL A 128 3.67 16.01 14.23
CA VAL A 128 5.06 16.17 13.78
C VAL A 128 5.97 15.51 14.82
N ILE A 129 6.72 14.50 14.40
CA ILE A 129 7.68 13.77 15.24
C ILE A 129 9.03 13.77 14.51
N ASP A 130 10.08 14.22 15.18
CA ASP A 130 11.43 14.35 14.61
C ASP A 130 11.48 15.09 13.25
N GLY A 131 10.61 16.10 13.10
CA GLY A 131 10.52 16.91 11.89
C GLY A 131 9.70 16.29 10.75
N VAL A 132 9.06 15.13 10.97
CA VAL A 132 8.24 14.44 9.98
C VAL A 132 6.76 14.56 10.37
N GLU A 133 5.91 15.02 9.44
CA GLU A 133 4.46 14.97 9.59
C GLU A 133 3.99 13.52 9.42
N LEU A 134 3.52 12.90 10.49
CA LEU A 134 2.97 11.54 10.51
C LEU A 134 1.45 11.58 10.65
N VAL A 135 0.75 10.82 9.83
CA VAL A 135 -0.70 10.56 9.91
C VAL A 135 -0.96 9.08 10.23
N LEU A 136 -2.23 8.70 10.42
CA LEU A 136 -2.62 7.31 10.75
C LEU A 136 -1.94 6.77 12.03
N LEU A 137 -1.61 7.68 12.97
CA LEU A 137 -0.99 7.31 14.23
C LEU A 137 -1.93 6.42 15.05
N PRO A 138 -1.43 5.32 15.64
CA PRO A 138 -2.27 4.38 16.39
C PRO A 138 -2.89 4.99 17.65
N ASP A 139 -2.33 6.09 18.18
CA ASP A 139 -2.77 6.79 19.38
C ASP A 139 -3.64 8.04 19.12
N SER A 140 -4.14 8.22 17.88
CA SER A 140 -4.98 9.36 17.53
C SER A 140 -6.44 9.20 18.00
N GLU A 141 -7.15 10.31 18.25
CA GLU A 141 -8.57 10.26 18.67
C GLU A 141 -9.49 9.59 17.62
N GLN A 142 -9.09 9.56 16.34
CA GLN A 142 -9.79 8.83 15.27
C GLN A 142 -9.51 7.32 15.26
N THR A 143 -8.42 6.86 15.87
CA THR A 143 -8.08 5.44 16.00
C THR A 143 -8.58 4.83 17.31
N TYR A 144 -9.60 5.41 17.96
CA TYR A 144 -10.23 4.81 19.15
C TYR A 144 -10.80 3.39 18.87
N GLU A 145 -11.09 3.09 17.60
CA GLU A 145 -11.42 1.77 17.08
C GLU A 145 -10.67 1.57 15.73
N PRO A 146 -9.36 1.27 15.72
CA PRO A 146 -8.56 1.22 14.50
C PRO A 146 -9.15 0.27 13.46
N GLY A 147 -9.81 -0.80 13.93
CA GLY A 147 -10.55 -1.76 13.11
C GLY A 147 -11.57 -1.11 12.20
N THR A 148 -12.35 -0.16 12.70
CA THR A 148 -13.48 0.43 11.98
C THR A 148 -13.04 1.21 10.74
N LEU A 149 -11.91 1.93 10.80
CA LEU A 149 -11.37 2.66 9.64
C LEU A 149 -11.03 1.71 8.48
N TYR A 150 -10.59 0.50 8.79
CA TYR A 150 -10.20 -0.53 7.83
C TYR A 150 -11.27 -1.61 7.62
N GLY A 151 -12.49 -1.42 8.15
CA GLY A 151 -13.60 -2.38 8.03
C GLY A 151 -13.39 -3.70 8.78
N VAL A 152 -12.46 -3.77 9.74
CA VAL A 152 -12.22 -4.93 10.59
C VAL A 152 -13.24 -4.92 11.74
N THR A 153 -14.15 -5.89 11.71
CA THR A 153 -15.26 -6.00 12.69
C THR A 153 -15.02 -7.05 13.78
N ASP A 154 -14.09 -7.96 13.56
CA ASP A 154 -13.72 -8.94 14.57
C ASP A 154 -12.83 -8.26 15.64
N PRO A 155 -13.19 -8.35 16.94
CA PRO A 155 -12.49 -7.63 17.99
C PRO A 155 -11.07 -8.14 18.23
N ASP A 156 -10.81 -9.43 18.05
CA ASP A 156 -9.47 -10.01 18.21
C ASP A 156 -8.56 -9.53 17.07
N ASP A 157 -9.11 -9.43 15.86
CA ASP A 157 -8.40 -8.88 14.70
C ASP A 157 -8.15 -7.37 14.82
N GLY A 158 -9.13 -6.65 15.34
CA GLY A 158 -8.99 -5.22 15.66
C GLY A 158 -7.87 -4.98 16.66
N ALA A 159 -7.82 -5.75 17.75
CA ALA A 159 -6.78 -5.67 18.76
C ALA A 159 -5.39 -6.05 18.19
N TRP A 160 -5.32 -7.17 17.47
CA TRP A 160 -4.08 -7.62 16.83
C TRP A 160 -3.53 -6.59 15.83
N MET A 161 -4.40 -5.95 15.06
CA MET A 161 -4.03 -4.90 14.11
C MET A 161 -3.55 -3.65 14.84
N ALA A 162 -4.27 -3.20 15.87
CA ALA A 162 -3.95 -1.99 16.62
C ALA A 162 -2.54 -1.99 17.21
N GLU A 163 -2.06 -3.14 17.70
CA GLU A 163 -0.71 -3.31 18.24
C GLU A 163 0.41 -3.14 17.20
N ARG A 164 0.09 -3.20 15.91
CA ARG A 164 1.07 -3.27 14.80
C ARG A 164 1.00 -2.10 13.84
N LEU A 165 -0.04 -1.26 13.96
CA LEU A 165 -0.16 -0.03 13.19
C LEU A 165 0.92 0.97 13.58
N THR A 166 1.35 1.74 12.59
CA THR A 166 2.42 2.73 12.72
C THR A 166 2.01 4.03 12.03
N GLY A 167 2.57 5.16 12.47
CA GLY A 167 2.37 6.43 11.77
C GLY A 167 2.95 6.37 10.35
N HIS A 168 2.29 7.06 9.42
CA HIS A 168 2.69 7.11 8.01
C HIS A 168 3.13 8.53 7.62
N PRO A 169 4.30 8.71 6.98
CA PRO A 169 4.74 10.03 6.52
C PRO A 169 3.77 10.65 5.51
N TRP A 170 3.23 11.82 5.83
CA TRP A 170 2.27 12.53 4.97
C TRP A 170 2.84 12.84 3.57
N LYS A 171 4.16 13.06 3.50
CA LYS A 171 4.91 13.25 2.24
C LYS A 171 4.60 12.17 1.20
N CYS A 172 4.42 10.91 1.63
CA CYS A 172 4.07 9.80 0.75
C CYS A 172 2.68 9.95 0.10
N PHE A 173 1.74 10.64 0.77
CA PHE A 173 0.37 10.82 0.29
C PHE A 173 0.24 12.03 -0.65
N GLU A 174 1.00 13.10 -0.41
CA GLU A 174 0.95 14.32 -1.22
C GLU A 174 1.93 14.33 -2.40
N GLN A 175 2.94 13.45 -2.41
CA GLN A 175 3.86 13.33 -3.53
C GLN A 175 3.12 12.85 -4.78
N LYS A 176 3.35 13.56 -5.90
CA LYS A 176 2.85 13.16 -7.21
C LYS A 176 3.67 12.01 -7.78
N LEU A 177 2.98 11.02 -8.33
CA LEU A 177 3.60 9.91 -9.03
C LEU A 177 4.09 10.37 -10.41
N GLU A 178 5.39 10.23 -10.66
CA GLU A 178 5.97 10.42 -11.99
C GLU A 178 6.12 9.06 -12.69
N LEU A 179 5.51 8.94 -13.87
CA LEU A 179 5.59 7.78 -14.74
C LEU A 179 6.41 8.12 -15.98
N THR A 180 7.32 7.21 -16.36
CA THR A 180 8.27 7.41 -17.46
C THR A 180 8.21 6.35 -18.55
N ASN A 181 7.51 5.24 -18.29
CA ASN A 181 7.35 4.08 -19.15
C ASN A 181 5.89 3.60 -19.19
N GLU A 182 4.97 4.56 -19.33
CA GLU A 182 3.52 4.32 -19.33
C GLU A 182 3.07 3.27 -20.34
N ALA A 183 3.72 3.21 -21.51
CA ALA A 183 3.37 2.23 -22.54
C ALA A 183 3.60 0.78 -22.08
N ALA A 184 4.65 0.51 -21.31
CA ALA A 184 4.93 -0.83 -20.79
C ALA A 184 4.04 -1.15 -19.59
N LEU A 185 3.88 -0.18 -18.68
CA LEU A 185 2.96 -0.25 -17.54
C LEU A 185 1.55 -0.66 -17.98
N TRP A 186 0.93 0.12 -18.87
CA TRP A 186 -0.46 -0.07 -19.28
C TRP A 186 -0.67 -1.24 -20.27
N ALA A 187 0.40 -1.93 -20.66
CA ALA A 187 0.31 -3.19 -21.39
C ALA A 187 0.15 -4.40 -20.46
N ILE A 188 0.42 -4.25 -19.15
CA ILE A 188 0.26 -5.31 -18.15
C ILE A 188 -1.25 -5.50 -17.89
N PRO A 189 -1.76 -6.75 -17.85
CA PRO A 189 -3.15 -6.97 -17.49
C PRO A 189 -3.43 -6.59 -16.03
N GLU A 190 -4.58 -5.95 -15.79
CA GLU A 190 -4.95 -5.41 -14.48
C GLU A 190 -6.29 -5.98 -13.99
N TYR A 191 -6.40 -6.20 -12.68
CA TYR A 191 -7.65 -6.56 -12.01
C TYR A 191 -7.91 -5.66 -10.80
N HIS A 192 -9.17 -5.30 -10.62
CA HIS A 192 -9.64 -4.53 -9.47
C HIS A 192 -10.51 -5.42 -8.58
N ILE A 193 -10.13 -5.53 -7.30
CA ILE A 193 -10.94 -6.21 -6.28
C ILE A 193 -11.42 -5.13 -5.32
N VAL A 194 -12.69 -4.74 -5.40
CA VAL A 194 -13.23 -3.64 -4.58
C VAL A 194 -14.17 -4.18 -3.52
N CYS A 195 -13.96 -3.76 -2.27
CA CYS A 195 -14.87 -4.07 -1.18
C CYS A 195 -16.22 -3.35 -1.41
N THR A 196 -17.33 -4.06 -1.23
CA THR A 196 -18.67 -3.48 -1.48
C THR A 196 -18.98 -2.27 -0.59
N SER A 197 -18.39 -2.21 0.60
CA SER A 197 -18.47 -1.08 1.52
C SER A 197 -17.80 0.19 1.00
N THR A 198 -16.76 0.07 0.15
CA THR A 198 -15.96 1.19 -0.37
C THR A 198 -16.30 1.53 -1.83
N LEU A 199 -17.18 0.78 -2.49
CA LEU A 199 -17.60 1.05 -3.88
C LEU A 199 -18.00 2.50 -4.14
N LYS A 200 -18.67 3.16 -3.19
CA LYS A 200 -19.12 4.56 -3.33
C LYS A 200 -17.99 5.59 -3.41
N THR A 201 -16.78 5.20 -3.01
CA THR A 201 -15.58 6.04 -3.04
C THR A 201 -14.65 5.69 -4.19
N ARG A 202 -15.09 4.82 -5.12
CA ARG A 202 -14.32 4.40 -6.30
C ARG A 202 -14.95 4.98 -7.56
N ASP A 203 -14.13 5.16 -8.58
CA ASP A 203 -14.61 5.49 -9.92
C ASP A 203 -15.43 4.29 -10.45
N PRO A 204 -16.71 4.48 -10.77
CA PRO A 204 -17.57 3.40 -11.28
C PRO A 204 -17.23 2.98 -12.71
N GLU A 205 -16.38 3.72 -13.41
CA GLU A 205 -15.93 3.43 -14.78
C GLU A 205 -14.59 2.66 -14.84
N LEU A 206 -13.98 2.37 -13.68
CA LEU A 206 -12.87 1.42 -13.54
C LEU A 206 -13.30 -0.04 -13.79
#